data_AF-A0A9E1UZP7-F1
#
_entry.id   AF-A0A9E1UZP7-F1
#
_cell.length_a   1.000
_cell.length_b   1.000
_cell.length_c   1.000
_cell.angle_alpha   90.00
_cell.angle_beta   90.00
_cell.angle_gamma   90.00
#
_symmetry.space_group_name_H-M   'P 1'
#
loop_
_entity.id
_entity.type
_entity.pdbx_description
1 polymer ?
#
loop_
_entity_poly.entity_id
_entity_poly.type
_entity_poly.pdbx_seq_one_letter_code
_entity_poly.pdbx_strand_id
1 'polypeptide(L)'
;MSKPKARNSDDPATGELIARVQAGDIEFYEEVVRRYQTSVLQVVSGMLYDRNNTEELAQQVFVNAYLHLDSFDVARDFGPWIRTIARNAVREHLRTTSRYTRRLEAYATMLEVQLADNDRAAAHEERLREQLAHCLGKLSERSAALVQMRYQKSQSFADMARGLGTSAGALRNQLSRTRAKLRACIEKAGGAG
;
A
#
# COMPACT_ATOMS: atom_id res chain seq x y z
N MET A 1 -34.33 32.41 10.47
CA MET A 1 -35.70 32.10 10.92
C MET A 1 -36.55 31.80 9.69
N SER A 2 -36.70 30.52 9.33
CA SER A 2 -37.53 30.09 8.19
C SER A 2 -38.85 29.55 8.74
N LYS A 3 -39.97 30.10 8.28
CA LYS A 3 -41.33 29.78 8.75
C LYS A 3 -41.66 28.30 8.53
N PRO A 4 -42.40 27.64 9.44
CA PRO A 4 -42.94 26.31 9.17
C PRO A 4 -43.99 26.40 8.05
N LYS A 5 -43.77 25.67 6.95
CA LYS A 5 -44.73 25.53 5.85
C LYS A 5 -45.93 24.75 6.40
N ALA A 6 -47.12 25.34 6.33
CA ALA A 6 -48.36 24.70 6.75
C ALA A 6 -48.51 23.35 6.05
N ARG A 7 -48.88 22.32 6.82
CA ARG A 7 -49.15 20.96 6.34
C ARG A 7 -50.45 21.02 5.53
N ASN A 8 -50.38 21.01 4.20
CA ASN A 8 -51.56 20.89 3.35
C ASN A 8 -52.23 19.54 3.67
N SER A 9 -53.56 19.54 3.84
CA SER A 9 -54.38 18.36 4.11
C SER A 9 -54.41 17.33 2.96
N ASP A 10 -53.85 17.69 1.80
CA ASP A 10 -53.84 16.88 0.58
C ASP A 10 -52.45 16.25 0.29
N ASP A 11 -51.50 16.33 1.22
CA ASP A 11 -50.19 15.69 1.05
C ASP A 11 -50.33 14.18 1.33
N PRO A 12 -50.16 13.29 0.32
CA PRO A 12 -50.43 11.86 0.47
C PRO A 12 -49.58 11.26 1.59
N ALA A 13 -50.14 10.30 2.34
CA ALA A 13 -49.40 9.65 3.41
C ALA A 13 -48.16 8.92 2.83
N THR A 14 -47.06 8.85 3.59
CA THR A 14 -45.85 8.15 3.12
C THR A 14 -46.14 6.71 2.69
N GLY A 15 -47.04 6.01 3.40
CA GLY A 15 -47.45 4.66 3.02
C GLY A 15 -48.15 4.59 1.66
N GLU A 16 -48.96 5.59 1.31
CA GLU A 16 -49.63 5.67 0.01
C GLU A 16 -48.63 5.91 -1.12
N LEU A 17 -47.67 6.81 -0.91
CA LEU A 17 -46.57 7.03 -1.86
C LEU A 17 -45.79 5.75 -2.10
N ILE A 18 -45.44 5.01 -1.04
CA ILE A 18 -44.70 3.76 -1.16
C ILE A 18 -45.53 2.69 -1.87
N ALA A 19 -46.83 2.58 -1.59
CA ALA A 19 -47.71 1.64 -2.27
C ALA A 19 -47.77 1.91 -3.79
N ARG A 20 -47.76 3.19 -4.21
CA ARG A 20 -47.69 3.58 -5.63
C ARG A 20 -46.35 3.18 -6.25
N VAL A 21 -45.24 3.40 -5.56
CA VAL A 21 -43.91 2.96 -6.04
C VAL A 21 -43.83 1.43 -6.16
N GLN A 22 -44.37 0.69 -5.19
CA GLN A 22 -44.47 -0.78 -5.25
C GLN A 22 -45.37 -1.27 -6.40
N ALA A 23 -46.37 -0.48 -6.80
CA ALA A 23 -47.22 -0.76 -7.95
C ALA A 23 -46.57 -0.41 -9.31
N GLY A 24 -45.36 0.16 -9.31
CA GLY A 24 -44.61 0.51 -10.52
C GLY A 24 -44.59 2.00 -10.86
N ASP A 25 -45.27 2.86 -10.09
CA ASP A 25 -45.28 4.31 -10.29
C ASP A 25 -44.04 4.94 -9.62
N ILE A 26 -42.88 4.78 -10.25
CA ILE A 26 -41.55 5.12 -9.71
C ILE A 26 -41.41 6.63 -9.41
N GLU A 27 -42.15 7.48 -10.11
CA GLU A 27 -42.13 8.93 -9.92
C GLU A 27 -42.51 9.37 -8.50
N PHE A 28 -43.32 8.58 -7.79
CA PHE A 28 -43.69 8.88 -6.40
C PHE A 28 -42.52 8.67 -5.42
N TYR A 29 -41.46 7.99 -5.84
CA TYR A 29 -40.28 7.79 -5.00
C TYR A 29 -39.50 9.10 -4.76
N GLU A 30 -39.54 10.04 -5.70
CA GLU A 30 -38.90 11.35 -5.54
C GLU A 30 -39.44 12.09 -4.30
N GLU A 31 -40.76 12.02 -4.09
CA GLU A 31 -41.41 12.62 -2.92
C GLU A 31 -40.99 11.94 -1.62
N VAL A 32 -40.84 10.60 -1.63
CA VAL A 32 -40.31 9.84 -0.48
C VAL A 32 -38.87 10.29 -0.19
N VAL A 33 -38.00 10.40 -1.19
CA VAL A 33 -36.63 10.89 -1.02
C VAL A 33 -36.65 12.30 -0.43
N ARG A 34 -37.45 13.22 -0.99
CA ARG A 34 -37.55 14.61 -0.55
C ARG A 34 -37.96 14.73 0.93
N ARG A 35 -38.85 13.85 1.41
CA ARG A 35 -39.32 13.83 2.81
C ARG A 35 -38.25 13.32 3.78
N TYR A 36 -37.46 12.32 3.39
CA TYR A 36 -36.55 11.63 4.30
C TYR A 36 -35.07 12.01 4.13
N GLN A 37 -34.68 12.75 3.08
CA GLN A 37 -33.30 13.13 2.80
C GLN A 37 -32.59 13.78 3.99
N THR A 38 -33.25 14.72 4.68
CA THR A 38 -32.67 15.39 5.85
C THR A 38 -32.45 14.42 7.00
N SER A 39 -33.39 13.51 7.26
CA SER A 39 -33.26 12.52 8.34
C SER A 39 -32.16 11.50 8.03
N VAL A 40 -32.02 11.08 6.78
CA VAL A 40 -30.95 10.17 6.35
C VAL A 40 -29.59 10.86 6.46
N LEU A 41 -29.46 12.09 5.94
CA LEU A 41 -28.23 12.88 6.06
C LEU A 41 -27.83 13.09 7.53
N GLN A 42 -28.77 13.36 8.44
CA GLN A 42 -28.49 13.48 9.87
C GLN A 42 -27.95 12.19 10.49
N VAL A 43 -28.51 11.03 10.12
CA VAL A 43 -27.99 9.74 10.61
C VAL A 43 -26.60 9.46 10.06
N VAL A 44 -26.38 9.69 8.77
CA VAL A 44 -25.08 9.44 8.13
C VAL A 44 -24.01 10.38 8.69
N SER A 45 -24.24 11.69 8.67
CA SER A 45 -23.29 12.69 9.20
C SER A 45 -23.05 12.60 10.70
N GLY A 46 -24.03 12.14 11.47
CA GLY A 46 -23.85 11.89 12.91
C GLY A 46 -22.94 10.71 13.22
N MET A 47 -22.78 9.77 12.28
CA MET A 47 -21.95 8.58 12.43
C MET A 47 -20.65 8.64 11.60
N LEU A 48 -20.58 9.55 10.62
CA LEU A 48 -19.46 9.72 9.70
C LEU A 48 -18.98 11.17 9.73
N TYR A 49 -17.74 11.41 10.15
CA TYR A 49 -17.18 12.77 10.27
C TYR A 49 -16.81 13.39 8.90
N ASP A 50 -16.70 12.57 7.86
CA ASP A 50 -16.32 12.99 6.51
C ASP A 50 -17.54 13.47 5.69
N ARG A 51 -17.54 14.75 5.32
CA ARG A 51 -18.61 15.37 4.55
C ARG A 51 -18.76 14.80 3.14
N ASN A 52 -17.67 14.42 2.46
CA ASN A 52 -17.76 13.99 1.07
C ASN A 52 -18.41 12.60 0.96
N ASN A 53 -17.99 11.69 1.86
CA ASN A 53 -18.58 10.36 1.95
C ASN A 53 -20.02 10.39 2.50
N THR A 54 -20.44 11.46 3.17
CA THR A 54 -21.79 11.59 3.74
C THR A 54 -22.86 11.65 2.64
N GLU A 55 -22.67 12.49 1.62
CA GLU A 55 -23.67 12.68 0.56
C GLU A 55 -23.80 11.43 -0.32
N GLU A 56 -22.66 10.84 -0.70
CA GLU A 56 -22.61 9.60 -1.47
C GLU A 56 -23.30 8.45 -0.72
N LEU A 57 -22.98 8.28 0.56
CA LEU A 57 -23.58 7.22 1.35
C LEU A 57 -25.07 7.45 1.60
N ALA A 58 -25.51 8.71 1.76
CA ALA A 58 -26.92 9.05 1.85
C ALA A 58 -27.68 8.71 0.55
N GLN A 59 -27.10 8.96 -0.62
CA GLN A 59 -27.67 8.52 -1.90
C GLN A 59 -27.77 6.99 -1.97
N GLN A 60 -26.70 6.28 -1.59
CA GLN A 60 -26.71 4.82 -1.57
C GLN A 60 -27.78 4.24 -0.63
N VAL A 61 -28.10 4.91 0.47
CA VAL A 61 -29.22 4.52 1.35
C VAL A 61 -30.55 4.55 0.62
N PHE A 62 -30.82 5.59 -0.19
CA PHE A 62 -32.04 5.66 -0.98
C PHE A 62 -32.06 4.64 -2.12
N VAL A 63 -30.93 4.33 -2.74
CA VAL A 63 -30.87 3.24 -3.73
C VAL A 63 -31.17 1.90 -3.04
N ASN A 64 -30.55 1.63 -1.89
CA ASN A 64 -30.77 0.39 -1.15
C ASN A 64 -32.20 0.28 -0.63
N ALA A 65 -32.79 1.40 -0.17
CA ALA A 65 -34.18 1.46 0.23
C ALA A 65 -35.11 1.11 -0.94
N TYR A 66 -34.87 1.68 -2.13
CA TYR A 66 -35.64 1.37 -3.33
C TYR A 66 -35.57 -0.12 -3.68
N LEU A 67 -34.37 -0.71 -3.68
CA LEU A 67 -34.16 -2.14 -3.99
C LEU A 67 -34.85 -3.10 -3.01
N HIS A 68 -35.14 -2.65 -1.79
CA HIS A 68 -35.82 -3.46 -0.77
C HIS A 68 -37.25 -3.00 -0.52
N LEU A 69 -37.75 -2.04 -1.30
CA LEU A 69 -39.01 -1.36 -1.03
C LEU A 69 -40.19 -2.32 -1.14
N ASP A 70 -40.14 -3.32 -2.03
CA ASP A 70 -41.17 -4.36 -2.19
C ASP A 70 -41.39 -5.18 -0.90
N SER A 71 -40.37 -5.27 -0.05
CA SER A 71 -40.48 -5.98 1.24
C SER A 71 -41.02 -5.12 2.37
N PHE A 72 -41.21 -3.81 2.14
CA PHE A 72 -41.67 -2.88 3.16
C PHE A 72 -43.20 -2.96 3.34
N ASP A 73 -43.62 -3.17 4.57
CA ASP A 73 -45.02 -3.10 4.97
C ASP A 73 -45.45 -1.64 5.13
N VAL A 74 -46.33 -1.18 4.22
CA VAL A 74 -46.85 0.20 4.18
C VAL A 74 -47.67 0.59 5.41
N ALA A 75 -48.10 -0.36 6.24
CA ALA A 75 -48.75 -0.08 7.53
C ALA A 75 -47.75 0.37 8.60
N ARG A 76 -46.44 0.22 8.37
CA ARG A 76 -45.38 0.61 9.31
C ARG A 76 -44.84 2.01 9.01
N ASP A 77 -44.24 2.65 10.02
CA ASP A 77 -43.54 3.91 9.82
C ASP A 77 -42.24 3.69 9.03
N PHE A 78 -42.14 4.37 7.88
CA PHE A 78 -40.97 4.32 7.00
C PHE A 78 -39.73 4.97 7.62
N GLY A 79 -39.90 5.96 8.49
CA GLY A 79 -38.79 6.70 9.10
C GLY A 79 -37.81 5.79 9.87
N PRO A 80 -38.26 4.98 10.84
CA PRO A 80 -37.42 4.01 11.53
C PRO A 80 -36.77 2.98 10.60
N TRP A 81 -37.48 2.57 9.53
CA TRP A 81 -36.98 1.60 8.56
C TRP A 81 -35.81 2.16 7.75
N ILE A 82 -35.99 3.33 7.11
CA ILE A 82 -34.93 3.96 6.31
C ILE A 82 -33.73 4.38 7.17
N ARG A 83 -33.96 4.82 8.42
CA ARG A 83 -32.86 5.08 9.37
C ARG A 83 -32.07 3.82 9.72
N THR A 84 -32.69 2.64 9.68
CA THR A 84 -32.00 1.37 9.91
C THR A 84 -31.10 1.01 8.73
N ILE A 85 -31.59 1.21 7.51
CA ILE A 85 -30.77 1.08 6.29
C ILE A 85 -29.59 2.05 6.34
N ALA A 86 -29.82 3.31 6.74
CA ALA A 86 -28.76 4.31 6.91
C ALA A 86 -27.67 3.88 7.90
N ARG A 87 -28.05 3.43 9.10
CA ARG A 87 -27.07 2.96 10.11
C ARG A 87 -26.27 1.75 9.60
N ASN A 88 -26.90 0.84 8.88
CA ASN A 88 -26.22 -0.33 8.33
C ASN A 88 -25.25 0.04 7.22
N ALA A 89 -25.62 0.97 6.34
CA ALA A 89 -24.74 1.51 5.30
C ALA A 89 -23.49 2.15 5.92
N VAL A 90 -23.64 2.95 6.97
CA VAL A 90 -22.49 3.56 7.68
C VAL A 90 -21.61 2.50 8.34
N ARG A 91 -22.20 1.52 9.03
CA ARG A 91 -21.43 0.43 9.66
C ARG A 91 -20.62 -0.36 8.65
N GLU A 92 -21.22 -0.67 7.50
CA GLU A 92 -20.53 -1.39 6.43
C GLU A 92 -19.38 -0.55 5.86
N HIS A 93 -19.62 0.73 5.56
CA HIS A 93 -18.59 1.67 5.11
C HIS A 93 -17.41 1.76 6.09
N LEU A 94 -17.68 1.95 7.39
CA LEU A 94 -16.64 2.00 8.42
C LEU A 94 -15.86 0.67 8.51
N ARG A 95 -16.56 -0.46 8.39
CA ARG A 95 -15.94 -1.80 8.41
C ARG A 95 -15.01 -2.01 7.22
N THR A 96 -15.40 -1.57 6.03
CA THR A 96 -14.57 -1.69 4.82
C THR A 96 -13.36 -0.76 4.88
N THR A 97 -13.56 0.49 5.29
CA THR A 97 -12.48 1.49 5.40
C THR A 97 -11.44 1.07 6.43
N SER A 98 -11.85 0.63 7.61
CA SER A 98 -10.92 0.12 8.64
C SER A 98 -10.07 -1.06 8.16
N ARG A 99 -10.67 -2.01 7.43
CA ARG A 99 -9.94 -3.15 6.85
C ARG A 99 -8.93 -2.69 5.78
N TYR A 100 -9.31 -1.70 4.98
CA TYR A 100 -8.44 -1.12 3.95
C TYR A 100 -7.25 -0.38 4.57
N THR A 101 -7.49 0.50 5.55
CA THR A 101 -6.43 1.22 6.28
C THR A 101 -5.44 0.25 6.92
N ARG A 102 -5.93 -0.78 7.62
CA ARG A 102 -5.05 -1.79 8.24
C ARG A 102 -4.19 -2.55 7.21
N ARG A 103 -4.71 -2.80 6.01
CA ARG A 103 -3.93 -3.43 4.93
C ARG A 103 -2.87 -2.49 4.38
N LEU A 104 -3.20 -1.20 4.22
CA LEU A 104 -2.24 -0.19 3.79
C LEU A 104 -1.10 -0.02 4.81
N GLU A 105 -1.42 0.05 6.09
CA GLU A 105 -0.42 0.11 7.17
C GLU A 105 0.51 -1.11 7.14
N ALA A 106 -0.06 -2.32 7.05
CA ALA A 106 0.72 -3.54 6.95
C ALA A 106 1.65 -3.55 5.72
N TYR A 107 1.16 -3.07 4.58
CA TYR A 107 1.95 -2.94 3.36
C TYR A 107 3.08 -1.90 3.51
N ALA A 108 2.79 -0.74 4.12
CA ALA A 108 3.78 0.29 4.38
C ALA A 108 4.91 -0.23 5.29
N THR A 109 4.58 -0.93 6.38
CA THR A 109 5.57 -1.56 7.26
C THR A 109 6.41 -2.61 6.52
N MET A 110 5.81 -3.43 5.65
CA MET A 110 6.58 -4.38 4.83
C MET A 110 7.56 -3.67 3.90
N LEU A 111 7.15 -2.56 3.29
CA LEU A 111 8.00 -1.77 2.41
C LEU A 111 9.17 -1.12 3.17
N GLU A 112 8.92 -0.59 4.37
CA GLU A 112 9.96 -0.02 5.25
C GLU A 112 11.03 -1.07 5.61
N VAL A 113 10.63 -2.30 5.93
CA VAL A 113 11.57 -3.40 6.21
C VAL A 113 12.41 -3.73 4.99
N GLN A 114 11.81 -3.82 3.80
CA GLN A 114 12.54 -4.09 2.56
C GLN A 114 13.55 -2.99 2.22
N LEU A 115 13.17 -1.72 2.42
CA LEU A 115 14.08 -0.59 2.21
C LEU A 115 15.26 -0.65 3.18
N ALA A 116 15.02 -0.92 4.46
CA ALA A 116 16.08 -1.06 5.45
C ALA A 116 17.04 -2.22 5.16
N ASP A 117 16.54 -3.35 4.65
CA ASP A 117 17.38 -4.48 4.25
C ASP A 117 18.24 -4.15 3.02
N ASN A 118 17.68 -3.43 2.04
CA ASN A 118 18.43 -2.96 0.88
C ASN A 118 19.54 -1.97 1.28
N ASP A 119 19.25 -1.03 2.19
CA ASP A 119 20.24 -0.07 2.70
C ASP A 119 21.39 -0.78 3.44
N ARG A 120 21.05 -1.80 4.25
CA ARG A 120 22.05 -2.64 4.92
C ARG A 120 22.92 -3.41 3.92
N ALA A 121 22.31 -3.98 2.88
CA ALA A 121 23.02 -4.69 1.83
C ALA A 121 23.98 -3.75 1.06
N ALA A 122 23.50 -2.55 0.70
CA ALA A 122 24.30 -1.54 0.02
C ALA A 122 25.47 -1.05 0.88
N ALA A 123 25.22 -0.77 2.17
CA ALA A 123 26.27 -0.37 3.11
C ALA A 123 27.33 -1.48 3.31
N HIS A 124 26.90 -2.74 3.37
CA HIS A 124 27.81 -3.88 3.45
C HIS A 124 28.66 -4.02 2.17
N GLU A 125 28.07 -3.87 1.00
CA GLU A 125 28.80 -3.90 -0.26
C GLU A 125 29.84 -2.76 -0.35
N GLU A 126 29.46 -1.55 0.05
CA GLU A 126 30.38 -0.40 0.03
C GLU A 126 31.55 -0.61 1.00
N ARG A 127 31.29 -1.08 2.23
CA ARG A 127 32.33 -1.42 3.20
C ARG A 127 33.29 -2.47 2.65
N LEU A 128 32.78 -3.49 1.96
CA LEU A 128 33.62 -4.50 1.32
C LEU A 128 34.48 -3.92 0.19
N ARG A 129 33.95 -2.99 -0.61
CA ARG A 129 34.71 -2.29 -1.65
C ARG A 129 35.84 -1.47 -1.06
N GLU A 130 35.58 -0.69 -0.01
CA GLU A 130 36.59 0.10 0.69
C GLU A 130 37.70 -0.78 1.30
N GLN A 131 37.32 -1.88 1.98
CA GLN A 131 38.28 -2.84 2.54
C GLN A 131 39.14 -3.48 1.45
N LEU A 132 38.54 -3.86 0.32
CA LEU A 132 39.27 -4.42 -0.81
C LEU A 132 40.25 -3.40 -1.40
N ALA A 133 39.83 -2.15 -1.60
CA ALA A 133 40.67 -1.08 -2.11
C ALA A 133 41.89 -0.83 -1.19
N HIS A 134 41.65 -0.74 0.12
CA HIS A 134 42.71 -0.63 1.13
C HIS A 134 43.70 -1.79 1.09
N CYS A 135 43.20 -3.03 1.03
CA CYS A 135 44.04 -4.22 0.99
C CYS A 135 44.82 -4.38 -0.32
N LEU A 136 44.25 -3.94 -1.45
CA LEU A 136 44.97 -3.86 -2.72
C LEU A 136 46.14 -2.87 -2.63
N GLY A 137 45.96 -1.74 -1.95
CA GLY A 137 47.03 -0.75 -1.71
C GLY A 137 48.20 -1.26 -0.85
N LYS A 138 48.03 -2.35 -0.11
CA LYS A 138 49.08 -2.99 0.71
C LYS A 138 49.86 -4.08 -0.03
N LEU A 139 49.47 -4.42 -1.26
CA LEU A 139 50.19 -5.40 -2.04
C LEU A 139 51.54 -4.85 -2.52
N SER A 140 52.54 -5.73 -2.64
CA SER A 140 53.76 -5.37 -3.36
C SER A 140 53.45 -5.09 -4.83
N GLU A 141 54.21 -4.22 -5.48
CA GLU A 141 54.03 -3.85 -6.89
C GLU A 141 53.86 -5.07 -7.81
N ARG A 142 54.71 -6.09 -7.61
CA ARG A 142 54.65 -7.35 -8.36
C ARG A 142 53.35 -8.12 -8.15
N SER A 143 52.78 -8.08 -6.94
CA SER A 143 51.51 -8.75 -6.62
C SER A 143 50.32 -7.96 -7.14
N ALA A 144 50.38 -6.62 -7.06
CA ALA A 144 49.36 -5.72 -7.60
C ALA A 144 49.26 -5.83 -9.13
N ALA A 145 50.39 -5.79 -9.84
CA ALA A 145 50.45 -5.97 -11.29
C ALA A 145 49.84 -7.31 -11.74
N LEU A 146 50.11 -8.39 -10.98
CA LEU A 146 49.57 -9.72 -11.27
C LEU A 146 48.04 -9.77 -11.12
N VAL A 147 47.50 -9.14 -10.07
CA VAL A 147 46.05 -9.02 -9.85
C VAL A 147 45.42 -8.19 -10.98
N GLN A 148 46.05 -7.08 -11.37
CA GLN A 148 45.58 -6.22 -12.44
C GLN A 148 45.52 -6.95 -13.79
N MET A 149 46.60 -7.64 -14.19
CA MET A 149 46.64 -8.43 -15.42
C MET A 149 45.57 -9.50 -15.46
N ARG A 150 45.31 -10.18 -14.33
CA ARG A 150 44.34 -11.26 -14.24
C ARG A 150 42.88 -10.79 -14.31
N TYR A 151 42.54 -9.72 -13.60
CA TYR A 151 41.14 -9.32 -13.36
C TYR A 151 40.70 -8.09 -14.16
N GLN A 152 41.60 -7.19 -14.57
CA GLN A 152 41.25 -6.05 -15.44
C GLN A 152 41.48 -6.33 -16.93
N LYS A 153 42.50 -7.14 -17.27
CA LYS A 153 42.87 -7.40 -18.68
C LYS A 153 42.46 -8.79 -19.19
N SER A 154 41.77 -9.59 -18.37
CA SER A 154 41.31 -10.96 -18.70
C SER A 154 42.38 -11.85 -19.36
N GLN A 155 43.67 -11.64 -19.04
CA GLN A 155 44.76 -12.37 -19.68
C GLN A 155 44.85 -13.83 -19.20
N SER A 156 45.24 -14.73 -20.11
CA SER A 156 45.48 -16.13 -19.75
C SER A 156 46.77 -16.26 -18.92
N PHE A 157 46.88 -17.31 -18.11
CA PHE A 157 48.12 -17.60 -17.38
C PHE A 157 49.31 -17.84 -18.31
N ALA A 158 49.08 -18.32 -19.52
CA ALA A 158 50.14 -18.53 -20.52
C ALA A 158 50.66 -17.19 -21.09
N ASP A 159 49.75 -16.24 -21.35
CA ASP A 159 50.13 -14.89 -21.82
C ASP A 159 50.88 -14.11 -20.74
N MET A 160 50.39 -14.15 -19.51
CA MET A 160 51.05 -13.52 -18.37
C MET A 160 52.44 -14.14 -18.13
N ALA A 161 52.56 -15.47 -18.27
CA ALA A 161 53.83 -16.19 -18.12
C ALA A 161 54.89 -15.73 -19.13
N ARG A 162 54.49 -15.63 -20.41
CA ARG A 162 55.36 -15.14 -21.48
C ARG A 162 55.80 -13.70 -21.24
N GLY A 163 54.87 -12.80 -20.91
CA GLY A 163 55.18 -11.39 -20.69
C GLY A 163 56.07 -11.12 -19.47
N LEU A 164 56.05 -12.01 -18.47
CA LEU A 164 56.82 -11.87 -17.22
C LEU A 164 58.07 -12.77 -17.17
N GLY A 165 58.37 -13.53 -18.23
CA GLY A 165 59.53 -14.43 -18.28
C GLY A 165 59.49 -15.53 -17.20
N THR A 166 58.31 -16.06 -16.87
CA THR A 166 58.12 -17.05 -15.80
C THR A 166 57.23 -18.20 -16.25
N SER A 167 57.04 -19.24 -15.40
CA SER A 167 56.14 -20.35 -15.72
C SER A 167 54.69 -20.04 -15.30
N ALA A 168 53.72 -20.55 -16.06
CA ALA A 168 52.31 -20.43 -15.71
C ALA A 168 51.98 -21.07 -14.35
N GLY A 169 52.72 -22.12 -13.95
CA GLY A 169 52.62 -22.74 -12.63
C GLY A 169 53.07 -21.80 -11.50
N ALA A 170 54.21 -21.13 -11.67
CA ALA A 170 54.70 -20.13 -10.71
C ALA A 170 53.71 -18.97 -10.54
N LEU A 171 53.09 -18.50 -11.63
CA LEU A 171 52.05 -17.46 -11.59
C LEU A 171 50.79 -17.88 -10.87
N ARG A 172 50.29 -19.12 -11.07
CA ARG A 172 49.13 -19.63 -10.32
C ARG A 172 49.41 -19.69 -8.83
N ASN A 173 50.59 -20.19 -8.43
CA ASN A 173 51.01 -20.24 -7.03
C ASN A 173 51.14 -18.84 -6.44
N GLN A 174 51.70 -17.89 -7.19
CA GLN A 174 51.83 -16.51 -6.74
C GLN A 174 50.47 -15.81 -6.60
N LEU A 175 49.56 -15.95 -7.58
CA LEU A 175 48.22 -15.39 -7.52
C LEU A 175 47.40 -16.00 -6.37
N SER A 176 47.54 -17.30 -6.12
CA SER A 176 46.90 -17.98 -4.98
C SER A 176 47.35 -17.37 -3.64
N ARG A 177 48.66 -17.21 -3.45
CA ARG A 177 49.23 -16.54 -2.27
C ARG A 177 48.76 -15.09 -2.14
N THR A 178 48.66 -14.35 -3.24
CA THR A 178 48.14 -12.98 -3.24
C THR A 178 46.68 -12.93 -2.81
N ARG A 179 45.82 -13.83 -3.32
CA ARG A 179 44.41 -13.94 -2.91
C ARG A 179 44.28 -14.29 -1.42
N ALA A 180 45.12 -15.20 -0.91
CA ALA A 180 45.15 -15.54 0.51
C ALA A 180 45.54 -14.32 1.38
N LYS A 181 46.52 -13.52 0.95
CA LYS A 181 46.90 -12.27 1.63
C LYS A 181 45.77 -11.23 1.62
N LEU A 182 45.12 -11.04 0.48
CA LEU A 182 43.97 -10.13 0.37
C LEU A 182 42.82 -10.57 1.28
N ARG A 183 42.50 -11.87 1.28
CA ARG A 183 41.46 -12.44 2.15
C ARG A 183 41.78 -12.21 3.63
N ALA A 184 43.00 -12.55 4.08
CA ALA A 184 43.42 -12.32 5.45
C ALA A 184 43.43 -10.83 5.84
N CYS A 185 43.73 -9.93 4.90
CA CYS A 185 43.67 -8.49 5.12
C CYS A 185 42.22 -8.00 5.28
N ILE A 186 41.30 -8.46 4.42
CA ILE A 186 39.88 -8.11 4.47
C ILE A 186 39.24 -8.67 5.76
N GLU A 187 39.54 -9.92 6.13
CA GLU A 187 39.05 -10.54 7.36
C GLU A 187 39.54 -9.77 8.61
N LYS A 188 40.80 -9.30 8.63
CA LYS A 188 41.30 -8.43 9.70
C LYS A 188 40.68 -7.04 9.72
N ALA A 189 40.36 -6.48 8.55
CA ALA A 189 39.68 -5.19 8.44
C ALA A 189 38.17 -5.27 8.76
N GLY A 190 37.58 -6.47 8.62
CA GLY A 190 36.19 -6.79 8.93
C GLY A 190 35.95 -7.18 10.38
N GLY A 191 36.92 -7.82 11.05
CA GLY A 191 36.82 -8.26 12.45
C GLY A 191 37.01 -7.19 13.53
N ALA A 192 37.09 -5.91 13.15
CA ALA A 192 37.24 -4.77 14.05
C ALA A 192 35.96 -3.91 14.15
N GLY A 193 34.79 -4.50 13.90
CA GLY A 193 33.49 -3.85 14.06
C GLY A 193 32.50 -4.78 14.74
#